data_AF-A0A2I1HWS2-F1
#
_entry.id   AF-A0A2I1HWS2-F1
#
_cell.length_a   1.000
_cell.length_b   1.000
_cell.length_c   1.000
_cell.angle_alpha   90.00
_cell.angle_beta   90.00
_cell.angle_gamma   90.00
#
_symmetry.space_group_name_H-M   'P 1'
#
loop_
_entity.id
_entity.type
_entity.pdbx_description
1 polymer ?
#
loop_
_entity_poly.entity_id
_entity_poly.type
_entity_poly.pdbx_seq_one_letter_code
_entity_poly.pdbx_strand_id
1 'polypeptide(L)'
;MSFKPSSLEKIIKWEYRYNMIKVNDGKFHSKHLKIPGCVAIDVRSCFMGIYSKAEKSSLAFYLNECGLESKMDMPIHRMNKYYERALKEPDSMSAEQMREVAKYCIIDALSCQRLMVKHNAINEYREVASVAFLSLFDAHYFAGGMKVCNLLSASAWQRGILTSMISSQQTETGKYPGAYVFPPVK
;
A
#
# COMPACT_ATOMS: atom_id res chain seq x y z
N MET A 1 29.12 -11.58 1.96
CA MET A 1 28.99 -10.77 3.20
C MET A 1 28.19 -11.56 4.20
N SER A 2 28.74 -11.87 5.38
CA SER A 2 28.01 -12.53 6.46
C SER A 2 27.18 -11.46 7.18
N PHE A 3 25.85 -11.53 7.06
CA PHE A 3 24.95 -10.68 7.85
C PHE A 3 24.92 -11.23 9.27
N LYS A 4 25.56 -10.53 10.22
CA LYS A 4 25.31 -10.80 11.64
C LYS A 4 23.83 -10.50 11.92
N PRO A 5 23.08 -11.41 12.55
CA PRO A 5 21.70 -11.14 12.89
C PRO A 5 21.61 -9.92 13.82
N SER A 6 20.85 -8.92 13.40
CA SER A 6 20.54 -7.74 14.20
C SER A 6 19.67 -8.15 15.40
N SER A 7 19.88 -7.52 16.55
CA SER A 7 18.95 -7.69 17.68
C SER A 7 17.58 -7.14 17.33
N LEU A 8 16.52 -7.73 17.91
CA LEU A 8 15.14 -7.30 17.70
C LEU A 8 14.96 -5.79 17.98
N GLU A 9 15.60 -5.28 19.02
CA GLU A 9 15.61 -3.86 19.36
C GLU A 9 16.16 -2.98 18.24
N LYS A 10 17.25 -3.41 17.58
CA LYS A 10 17.84 -2.67 16.46
C LYS A 10 16.91 -2.68 15.24
N ILE A 11 16.28 -3.81 14.94
CA ILE A 11 15.33 -3.96 13.83
C ILE A 11 14.14 -3.02 14.06
N ILE A 12 13.51 -3.08 15.24
CA ILE A 12 12.36 -2.23 15.58
C ILE A 12 12.76 -0.76 15.54
N LYS A 13 13.95 -0.40 16.01
CA LYS A 13 14.38 1.00 16.07
C LYS A 13 14.75 1.59 14.71
N TRP A 14 15.42 0.83 13.84
CA TRP A 14 16.07 1.37 12.65
C TRP A 14 15.44 0.93 11.33
N GLU A 15 14.87 -0.27 11.30
CA GLU A 15 14.36 -0.89 10.07
C GLU A 15 12.83 -0.82 10.02
N TYR A 16 12.14 -0.86 11.15
CA TYR A 16 10.69 -0.69 11.18
C TYR A 16 10.28 0.76 10.90
N ARG A 17 9.38 0.95 9.94
CA ARG A 17 8.92 2.27 9.50
C ARG A 17 7.41 2.39 9.66
N TYR A 18 7.01 3.59 10.09
CA TYR A 18 5.62 4.03 10.15
C TYR A 18 5.45 5.18 9.18
N ASN A 19 4.80 4.92 8.05
CA ASN A 19 4.57 5.92 7.02
C ASN A 19 3.08 6.22 6.87
N MET A 20 2.79 7.49 6.68
CA MET A 20 1.46 7.95 6.28
C MET A 20 1.41 8.01 4.76
N ILE A 21 0.58 7.18 4.16
CA ILE A 21 0.26 7.19 2.74
C ILE A 21 -0.99 8.05 2.57
N LYS A 22 -0.89 9.08 1.73
CA LYS A 22 -2.08 9.85 1.34
C LYS A 22 -2.88 9.04 0.35
N VAL A 23 -4.12 8.73 0.69
CA VAL A 23 -5.03 7.98 -0.17
C VAL A 23 -6.28 8.82 -0.36
N ASN A 24 -6.44 9.40 -1.56
CA ASN A 24 -7.45 10.41 -1.86
C ASN A 24 -7.38 11.58 -0.86
N ASP A 25 -8.51 11.95 -0.26
CA ASP A 25 -8.61 12.96 0.79
C ASP A 25 -8.30 12.41 2.20
N GLY A 26 -8.10 11.09 2.30
CA GLY A 26 -7.81 10.39 3.54
C GLY A 26 -6.32 10.14 3.78
N LYS A 27 -6.03 9.64 4.98
CA LYS A 27 -4.70 9.20 5.41
C LYS A 27 -4.76 7.73 5.76
N PHE A 28 -3.89 6.92 5.15
CA PHE A 28 -3.69 5.52 5.50
C PHE A 28 -2.33 5.37 6.17
N HIS A 29 -2.27 4.64 7.28
CA HIS A 29 -1.02 4.40 7.99
C HIS A 29 -0.51 3.00 7.70
N SER A 30 0.64 2.92 7.04
CA SER A 30 1.30 1.66 6.73
C SER A 30 2.51 1.46 7.63
N LYS A 31 2.59 0.27 8.21
CA LYS A 31 3.72 -0.22 9.00
C LYS A 31 4.44 -1.28 8.19
N HIS A 32 5.73 -1.11 7.96
CA HIS A 32 6.52 -2.07 7.20
C HIS A 32 7.97 -2.11 7.65
N LEU A 33 8.64 -3.21 7.33
CA LEU A 33 10.06 -3.36 7.52
C LEU A 33 10.80 -2.81 6.30
N LYS A 34 11.74 -1.88 6.52
CA LYS A 34 12.63 -1.36 5.48
C LYS A 34 13.74 -2.37 5.24
N ILE A 35 13.56 -3.21 4.24
CA ILE A 35 14.58 -4.15 3.79
C ILE A 35 15.33 -3.51 2.61
N PRO A 36 16.67 -3.36 2.68
CA PRO A 36 17.46 -2.84 1.57
C PRO A 36 17.23 -3.65 0.29
N GLY A 37 16.96 -2.96 -0.83
CA GLY A 37 16.67 -3.60 -2.12
C GLY A 37 15.22 -4.07 -2.30
N CYS A 38 14.36 -3.93 -1.28
CA CYS A 38 12.94 -4.25 -1.37
C CYS A 38 12.07 -3.00 -1.20
N VAL A 39 10.98 -2.93 -1.96
CA VAL A 39 9.93 -1.92 -1.79
C VAL A 39 8.70 -2.60 -1.23
N ALA A 40 8.31 -2.23 -0.01
CA ALA A 40 7.05 -2.68 0.56
C ALA A 40 5.90 -1.93 -0.14
N ILE A 41 4.93 -2.65 -0.69
CA ILE A 41 3.73 -2.08 -1.30
C ILE A 41 2.54 -2.70 -0.59
N ASP A 42 1.74 -1.85 0.06
CA ASP A 42 0.52 -2.30 0.73
C ASP A 42 -0.63 -2.33 -0.29
N VAL A 43 -1.14 -3.54 -0.58
CA VAL A 43 -2.22 -3.74 -1.56
C VAL A 43 -3.48 -2.99 -1.15
N ARG A 44 -3.77 -2.90 0.16
CA ARG A 44 -4.97 -2.21 0.63
C ARG A 44 -4.88 -0.71 0.35
N SER A 45 -3.74 -0.08 0.65
CA SER A 45 -3.57 1.35 0.40
C SER A 45 -3.63 1.68 -1.09
N CYS A 46 -3.05 0.81 -1.93
CA CYS A 46 -3.12 0.90 -3.39
C CYS A 46 -4.58 0.86 -3.87
N PHE A 47 -5.34 -0.15 -3.44
CA PHE A 47 -6.72 -0.35 -3.88
C PHE A 47 -7.70 0.67 -3.29
N MET A 48 -7.42 1.25 -2.12
CA MET A 48 -8.16 2.40 -1.63
C MET A 48 -7.97 3.63 -2.54
N GLY A 49 -6.83 3.76 -3.24
CA GLY A 49 -6.63 4.77 -4.27
C GLY A 49 -7.44 4.49 -5.54
N ILE A 50 -7.39 3.25 -6.03
CA ILE A 50 -8.12 2.80 -7.23
C ILE A 50 -9.63 2.93 -7.01
N TYR A 51 -10.14 2.42 -5.88
CA TYR A 51 -11.55 2.44 -5.49
C TYR A 51 -11.83 3.58 -4.50
N SER A 52 -11.52 4.81 -4.90
CA SER A 52 -11.55 5.99 -4.03
C SER A 52 -12.89 6.33 -3.38
N LYS A 53 -14.00 5.89 -3.99
CA LYS A 53 -15.37 6.12 -3.52
C LYS A 53 -15.96 4.93 -2.75
N ALA A 54 -15.22 3.83 -2.61
CA ALA A 54 -15.73 2.65 -1.94
C ALA A 54 -15.75 2.84 -0.41
N GLU A 55 -16.86 2.43 0.22
CA GLU A 55 -17.00 2.45 1.68
C GLU A 55 -16.20 1.33 2.36
N LYS A 56 -15.96 0.23 1.62
CA LYS A 56 -15.26 -0.97 2.11
C LYS A 56 -13.85 -1.05 1.52
N SER A 57 -12.94 -1.63 2.30
CA SER A 57 -11.54 -1.82 1.91
C SER A 57 -10.96 -3.18 2.33
N SER A 58 -11.83 -4.18 2.50
CA SER A 58 -11.40 -5.55 2.83
C SER A 58 -10.90 -6.28 1.58
N LEU A 59 -10.02 -7.26 1.78
CA LEU A 59 -9.53 -8.12 0.69
C LEU A 59 -10.69 -8.78 -0.07
N ALA A 60 -11.67 -9.33 0.67
CA ALA A 60 -12.85 -9.96 0.08
C ALA A 60 -13.67 -9.00 -0.78
N PHE A 61 -13.81 -7.74 -0.35
CA PHE A 61 -14.50 -6.72 -1.14
C PHE A 61 -13.77 -6.48 -2.47
N TYR A 62 -12.46 -6.24 -2.44
CA TYR A 62 -11.70 -5.99 -3.67
C TYR A 62 -11.64 -7.19 -4.60
N LEU A 63 -11.57 -8.42 -4.07
CA LEU A 63 -11.64 -9.64 -4.89
C LEU A 63 -12.97 -9.71 -5.65
N ASN A 64 -14.08 -9.43 -4.96
CA ASN A 64 -15.41 -9.41 -5.56
C ASN A 64 -15.54 -8.32 -6.64
N GLU A 65 -15.09 -7.09 -6.34
CA GLU A 65 -15.08 -5.98 -7.31
C GLU A 65 -14.23 -6.29 -8.56
N CYS A 66 -13.20 -7.12 -8.42
CA CYS A 66 -12.34 -7.54 -9.53
C CYS A 66 -12.84 -8.78 -10.27
N GLY A 67 -13.94 -9.40 -9.84
CA GLY A 67 -14.44 -10.68 -10.36
C GLY A 67 -13.45 -11.84 -10.16
N LEU A 68 -12.65 -11.78 -9.10
CA LEU A 68 -11.68 -12.82 -8.75
C LEU A 68 -12.30 -13.84 -7.78
N GLU A 69 -11.69 -15.03 -7.75
CA GLU A 69 -12.06 -16.08 -6.80
C GLU A 69 -12.07 -15.55 -5.37
N SER A 70 -13.10 -15.90 -4.61
CA SER A 70 -13.29 -15.42 -3.25
C SER A 70 -12.20 -15.96 -2.31
N LYS A 71 -11.89 -15.17 -1.27
CA LYS A 71 -11.03 -15.65 -0.18
C LYS A 71 -11.67 -16.86 0.49
N MET A 72 -10.83 -17.72 1.08
CA MET A 72 -11.30 -18.69 2.04
C MET A 72 -11.64 -17.95 3.35
N ASP A 73 -12.80 -18.21 3.96
CA ASP A 73 -13.14 -17.59 5.25
C ASP A 73 -12.81 -18.54 6.40
N MET A 74 -11.94 -18.10 7.31
CA MET A 74 -11.57 -18.83 8.52
C MET A 74 -11.75 -17.91 9.73
N PRO A 75 -12.82 -18.11 10.51
CA PRO A 75 -13.02 -17.33 11.73
C PRO A 75 -11.85 -17.47 12.70
N ILE A 76 -11.43 -16.38 13.32
CA ILE A 76 -10.24 -16.34 14.18
C ILE A 76 -10.29 -17.35 15.34
N HIS A 77 -11.48 -17.56 15.92
CA HIS A 77 -11.67 -18.52 17.00
C HIS A 77 -11.41 -19.97 16.55
N ARG A 78 -11.76 -20.31 15.30
CA ARG A 78 -11.50 -21.62 14.71
C ARG A 78 -10.01 -21.82 14.47
N MET A 79 -9.35 -20.81 13.91
CA MET A 79 -7.90 -20.83 13.69
C MET A 79 -7.14 -20.99 15.03
N ASN A 80 -7.51 -20.23 16.06
CA ASN A 80 -6.89 -20.33 17.39
C ASN A 80 -7.07 -21.74 17.97
N LYS A 81 -8.28 -22.32 17.87
CA LYS A 81 -8.55 -23.69 18.31
C LYS A 81 -7.64 -24.72 17.61
N TYR A 82 -7.39 -24.55 16.31
CA TYR A 82 -6.49 -25.43 15.56
C TYR A 82 -5.05 -25.32 16.05
N TYR A 83 -4.55 -24.10 16.26
CA TYR A 83 -3.22 -23.88 16.82
C TYR A 83 -3.09 -24.47 18.23
N GLU A 84 -4.08 -24.25 19.10
CA GLU A 84 -4.08 -24.82 20.45
C GLU A 84 -4.04 -26.34 20.44
N ARG A 85 -4.79 -26.99 19.55
CA ARG A 85 -4.79 -28.44 19.41
C ARG A 85 -3.44 -28.94 18.89
N ALA A 86 -2.89 -28.31 17.86
CA ALA A 86 -1.59 -28.69 17.30
C ALA A 86 -0.45 -28.60 18.32
N LEU A 87 -0.54 -27.68 19.29
CA LEU A 87 0.43 -27.57 20.39
C LEU A 87 0.23 -28.62 21.48
N LYS A 88 -1.00 -29.01 21.79
CA LYS A 88 -1.33 -29.94 22.90
C LYS A 88 -1.28 -31.40 22.48
N GLU A 89 -1.81 -31.73 21.30
CA GLU A 89 -2.08 -33.08 20.84
C GLU A 89 -1.70 -33.20 19.34
N PRO A 90 -0.41 -33.38 19.03
CA PRO A 90 0.04 -33.56 17.65
C PRO A 90 -0.38 -34.95 17.12
N ASP A 91 -1.59 -35.01 16.55
CA ASP A 91 -2.17 -36.18 15.89
C ASP A 91 -2.45 -35.93 14.39
N SER A 92 -2.93 -36.94 13.66
CA SER A 92 -3.29 -36.80 12.23
C SER A 92 -4.37 -35.73 12.00
N MET A 93 -5.33 -35.62 12.92
CA MET A 93 -6.39 -34.60 12.85
C MET A 93 -5.84 -33.18 12.98
N SER A 94 -4.90 -32.95 13.90
CA SER A 94 -4.24 -31.66 14.09
C SER A 94 -3.41 -31.28 12.88
N ALA A 95 -2.77 -32.26 12.21
CA ALA A 95 -2.04 -32.04 10.97
C ALA A 95 -2.98 -31.62 9.83
N GLU A 96 -4.15 -32.23 9.69
CA GLU A 96 -5.18 -31.83 8.72
C GLU A 96 -5.70 -30.41 9.01
N GLN A 97 -5.96 -30.07 10.26
CA GLN A 97 -6.39 -28.72 10.66
C GLN A 97 -5.32 -27.67 10.34
N MET A 98 -4.05 -27.95 10.61
CA MET A 98 -2.95 -27.06 10.25
C MET A 98 -2.78 -26.95 8.73
N ARG A 99 -3.12 -27.99 7.97
CA ARG A 99 -3.18 -27.95 6.50
C ARG A 99 -4.26 -26.99 6.02
N GLU A 100 -5.42 -26.95 6.68
CA GLU A 100 -6.48 -25.96 6.39
C GLU A 100 -5.98 -24.53 6.63
N VAL A 101 -5.30 -24.27 7.76
CA VAL A 101 -4.71 -22.95 8.06
C VAL A 101 -3.70 -22.56 7.00
N ALA A 102 -2.80 -23.47 6.62
CA ALA A 102 -1.81 -23.22 5.58
C ALA A 102 -2.47 -22.88 4.24
N LYS A 103 -3.52 -23.63 3.85
CA LYS A 103 -4.28 -23.36 2.63
C LYS A 103 -4.93 -21.97 2.66
N TYR A 104 -5.54 -21.58 3.78
CA TYR A 104 -6.10 -20.25 4.00
C TYR A 104 -5.03 -19.15 3.78
N CYS A 105 -3.87 -19.26 4.44
CA CYS A 105 -2.78 -18.30 4.30
C CYS A 105 -2.25 -18.19 2.87
N ILE A 106 -2.11 -19.31 2.16
CA ILE A 106 -1.64 -19.35 0.77
C ILE A 106 -2.63 -18.61 -0.14
N ILE A 107 -3.94 -18.87 0.02
CA ILE A 107 -4.99 -18.22 -0.78
C ILE A 107 -5.00 -16.71 -0.54
N ASP A 108 -4.93 -16.26 0.72
CA ASP A 108 -4.93 -14.83 1.05
C ASP A 108 -3.68 -14.12 0.49
N ALA A 109 -2.50 -14.73 0.59
CA ALA A 109 -1.26 -14.18 0.02
C ALA A 109 -1.32 -14.10 -1.51
N LEU A 110 -1.79 -15.15 -2.17
CA LEU A 110 -1.95 -15.18 -3.63
C LEU A 110 -3.02 -14.18 -4.10
N SER A 111 -4.10 -14.01 -3.33
CA SER A 111 -5.17 -13.07 -3.63
C SER A 111 -4.67 -11.64 -3.72
N CYS A 112 -3.81 -11.22 -2.77
CA CYS A 112 -3.14 -9.92 -2.83
C CYS A 112 -2.32 -9.74 -4.12
N GLN A 113 -1.59 -10.78 -4.56
CA GLN A 113 -0.84 -10.73 -5.82
C GLN A 113 -1.76 -10.67 -7.05
N ARG A 114 -2.83 -11.48 -7.08
CA ARG A 114 -3.83 -11.49 -8.16
C ARG A 114 -4.45 -10.11 -8.33
N LEU A 115 -4.78 -9.42 -7.24
CA LEU A 115 -5.25 -8.04 -7.26
C LEU A 115 -4.23 -7.09 -7.93
N MET A 116 -2.98 -7.11 -7.47
CA MET A 116 -1.94 -6.25 -8.03
C MET A 116 -1.71 -6.48 -9.53
N VAL A 117 -1.78 -7.74 -9.98
CA VAL A 117 -1.68 -8.10 -11.41
C VAL A 117 -2.90 -7.64 -12.18
N LYS A 118 -4.11 -7.86 -11.66
CA LYS A 118 -5.38 -7.50 -12.32
C LYS A 118 -5.46 -6.01 -12.68
N HIS A 119 -4.93 -5.14 -11.81
CA HIS A 119 -4.90 -3.69 -12.02
C HIS A 119 -3.56 -3.17 -12.54
N ASN A 120 -2.61 -4.06 -12.86
CA ASN A 120 -1.27 -3.66 -13.34
C ASN A 120 -0.57 -2.63 -12.42
N ALA A 121 -0.90 -2.64 -11.12
CA ALA A 121 -0.67 -1.51 -10.23
C ALA A 121 0.82 -1.17 -10.02
N ILE A 122 1.70 -2.17 -10.06
CA ILE A 122 3.15 -1.93 -9.96
C ILE A 122 3.66 -1.16 -11.18
N ASN A 123 3.18 -1.48 -12.37
CA ASN A 123 3.62 -0.81 -13.60
C ASN A 123 3.10 0.63 -13.65
N GLU A 124 1.89 0.90 -13.16
CA GLU A 124 1.40 2.28 -12.99
C GLU A 124 2.32 3.09 -12.08
N TYR A 125 2.71 2.54 -10.92
CA TYR A 125 3.68 3.21 -10.06
C TYR A 125 5.05 3.39 -10.71
N ARG A 126 5.51 2.42 -11.51
CA ARG A 126 6.78 2.54 -12.27
C ARG A 126 6.72 3.65 -13.32
N GLU A 127 5.60 3.78 -14.02
CA GLU A 127 5.40 4.83 -15.01
C GLU A 127 5.42 6.20 -14.35
N VAL A 128 4.67 6.36 -13.26
CA VAL A 128 4.68 7.60 -12.45
C VAL A 128 6.08 7.91 -11.92
N ALA A 129 6.80 6.91 -11.42
CA ALA A 129 8.17 7.07 -10.94
C ALA A 129 9.10 7.54 -12.08
N SER A 130 8.98 6.94 -13.27
CA SER A 130 9.78 7.27 -14.44
C SER A 130 9.51 8.70 -14.92
N VAL A 131 8.24 9.10 -15.02
CA VAL A 131 7.86 10.45 -15.48
C VAL A 131 8.27 11.50 -14.46
N ALA A 132 8.05 11.24 -13.17
CA ALA A 132 8.33 12.20 -12.11
C ALA A 132 9.77 12.16 -11.59
N PHE A 133 10.67 11.35 -12.15
CA PHE A 133 12.06 11.14 -11.69
C PHE A 133 12.18 10.71 -10.22
N LEU A 134 11.25 9.86 -9.77
CA LEU A 134 11.15 9.39 -8.39
C LEU A 134 11.56 7.92 -8.25
N SER A 135 11.80 7.47 -7.02
CA SER A 135 11.88 6.05 -6.74
C SER A 135 10.48 5.41 -6.76
N LEU A 136 10.42 4.09 -6.99
CA LEU A 136 9.15 3.34 -6.91
C LEU A 136 8.50 3.47 -5.51
N PHE A 137 9.34 3.50 -4.48
CA PHE A 137 8.90 3.75 -3.10
C PHE A 137 8.20 5.10 -2.99
N ASP A 138 8.80 6.16 -3.51
CA ASP A 138 8.22 7.51 -3.39
C ASP A 138 6.92 7.63 -4.20
N ALA A 139 6.84 6.94 -5.35
CA ALA A 139 5.64 6.91 -6.16
C ALA A 139 4.44 6.26 -5.43
N HIS A 140 4.70 5.25 -4.59
CA HIS A 140 3.69 4.56 -3.78
C HIS A 140 3.34 5.33 -2.49
N TYR A 141 4.34 5.78 -1.73
CA TYR A 141 4.12 6.33 -0.38
C TYR A 141 3.76 7.82 -0.37
N PHE A 142 4.18 8.60 -1.36
CA PHE A 142 3.97 10.05 -1.37
C PHE A 142 2.85 10.51 -2.31
N ALA A 143 2.26 11.64 -1.93
CA ALA A 143 1.15 12.26 -2.64
C ALA A 143 1.57 12.85 -4.01
N GLY A 144 0.55 13.15 -4.84
CA GLY A 144 0.72 13.81 -6.14
C GLY A 144 1.60 15.05 -6.11
N GLY A 145 1.49 15.88 -5.07
CA GLY A 145 2.29 17.11 -4.93
C GLY A 145 3.81 16.85 -5.01
N MET A 146 4.31 15.82 -4.35
CA MET A 146 5.75 15.48 -4.40
C MET A 146 6.19 15.10 -5.81
N LYS A 147 5.34 14.35 -6.53
CA LYS A 147 5.57 13.93 -7.92
C LYS A 147 5.67 15.14 -8.84
N VAL A 148 4.75 16.09 -8.69
CA VAL A 148 4.75 17.34 -9.45
C VAL A 148 5.97 18.20 -9.12
N CYS A 149 6.33 18.36 -7.84
CA CYS A 149 7.50 19.16 -7.46
C CYS A 149 8.80 18.61 -8.03
N ASN A 150 8.97 17.27 -8.02
CA ASN A 150 10.18 16.65 -8.55
C ASN A 150 10.24 16.76 -10.08
N LEU A 151 9.13 16.53 -10.78
CA LEU A 151 9.01 16.76 -12.23
C LEU A 151 9.31 18.21 -12.61
N LEU A 152 8.73 19.17 -11.90
CA LEU A 152 8.96 20.61 -12.12
C LEU A 152 10.44 20.95 -11.94
N SER A 153 11.05 20.47 -10.86
CA SER A 153 12.46 20.74 -10.55
C SER A 153 13.39 20.13 -11.60
N ALA A 154 13.09 18.93 -12.10
CA ALA A 154 13.85 18.33 -13.20
C ALA A 154 13.77 19.17 -14.49
N SER A 155 12.57 19.65 -14.85
CA SER A 155 12.35 20.52 -16.02
C SER A 155 13.02 21.89 -15.86
N ALA A 156 12.95 22.49 -14.67
CA ALA A 156 13.61 23.74 -14.34
C ALA A 156 15.14 23.61 -14.43
N TRP A 157 15.69 22.52 -13.90
CA TRP A 157 17.11 22.22 -13.97
C TRP A 157 17.62 22.14 -15.41
N GLN A 158 16.88 21.47 -16.30
CA GLN A 158 17.20 21.40 -17.73
C GLN A 158 17.24 22.78 -18.42
N ARG A 159 16.57 23.78 -17.83
CA ARG A 159 16.51 25.16 -18.31
C ARG A 159 17.49 26.09 -17.57
N GLY A 160 18.34 25.56 -16.70
CA GLY A 160 19.24 26.37 -15.87
C GLY A 160 18.53 27.18 -14.79
N ILE A 161 17.32 26.79 -14.39
CA ILE A 161 16.52 27.45 -13.35
C ILE A 161 16.66 26.67 -12.05
N LEU A 162 17.01 27.37 -10.97
CA LEU A 162 17.04 26.81 -9.62
C LEU A 162 15.66 26.91 -8.97
N THR A 163 15.12 25.79 -8.50
CA THR A 163 13.89 25.74 -7.72
C THR A 163 14.18 25.60 -6.23
N SER A 164 13.37 26.25 -5.40
CA SER A 164 13.39 26.07 -3.95
C SER A 164 12.29 25.11 -3.53
N MET A 165 12.63 24.14 -2.68
CA MET A 165 11.67 23.24 -2.03
C MET A 165 11.24 23.75 -0.65
N ILE A 166 11.66 24.96 -0.28
CA ILE A 166 11.29 25.59 0.98
C ILE A 166 9.85 26.09 0.87
N SER A 167 8.99 25.63 1.78
CA SER A 167 7.60 26.12 1.87
C SER A 167 7.58 27.62 2.16
N SER A 168 6.76 28.38 1.42
CA SER A 168 6.51 29.78 1.78
C SER A 168 5.86 29.84 3.16
N GLN A 169 6.34 30.74 4.02
CA GLN A 169 5.72 30.97 5.33
C GLN A 169 4.35 31.66 5.21
N GLN A 170 4.09 32.29 4.06
CA GLN A 170 2.80 32.84 3.70
C GLN A 170 1.99 31.75 2.99
N THR A 171 1.13 31.07 3.73
CA THR A 171 0.09 30.21 3.18
C THR A 171 -1.19 31.00 3.07
N GLU A 172 -1.70 31.22 1.86
CA GLU A 172 -3.02 31.82 1.68
C GLU A 172 -4.11 30.88 2.21
N THR A 173 -4.99 31.43 3.05
CA THR A 173 -6.17 30.73 3.54
C THR A 173 -7.35 31.06 2.64
N GLY A 174 -7.62 30.22 1.65
CA GLY A 174 -8.74 30.42 0.72
C GLY A 174 -8.68 29.44 -0.45
N LYS A 175 -9.81 29.30 -1.16
CA LYS A 175 -9.83 28.62 -2.46
C LYS A 175 -10.00 29.67 -3.54
N TYR A 176 -9.21 29.58 -4.61
CA TYR A 176 -9.43 30.40 -5.80
C TYR A 176 -10.76 30.00 -6.48
N PRO A 177 -11.42 30.92 -7.21
CA PRO A 177 -12.60 30.59 -8.00
C PRO A 177 -12.34 29.37 -8.91
N GLY A 178 -13.23 28.39 -8.82
CA GLY A 178 -13.16 27.16 -9.60
C GLY A 178 -13.90 27.26 -10.93
N ALA A 179 -14.31 26.12 -11.46
CA ALA A 179 -15.10 26.05 -12.69
C ALA A 179 -16.48 26.70 -12.52
N TYR A 180 -16.98 27.32 -13.60
CA TYR A 180 -18.37 27.76 -13.70
C TYR A 180 -19.27 26.56 -14.00
N VAL A 181 -20.34 26.38 -13.21
CA VAL A 181 -21.33 25.31 -13.40
C VAL A 181 -22.64 25.92 -13.86
N PHE A 182 -23.07 25.58 -15.08
CA PHE A 182 -24.37 26.01 -15.60
C PHE A 182 -25.51 25.41 -14.76
N PRO A 183 -26.62 26.14 -14.54
CA PRO A 183 -27.79 25.59 -13.89
C PRO A 183 -28.31 24.37 -14.65
N PRO A 184 -28.60 23.24 -13.97
CA PRO A 184 -29.14 22.07 -14.65
C PRO A 184 -30.55 22.37 -15.18
N VAL A 185 -30.83 21.96 -16.41
CA VAL A 185 -32.21 21.85 -16.91
C VAL A 185 -32.83 20.61 -16.26
N LYS A 186 -33.98 20.77 -15.62
CA LYS A 186 -34.72 19.68 -15.00
C LYS A 186 -35.38 18.78 -16.04
#